data_AF-A0A968UEN7-F1
#
_entry.id   AF-A0A968UEN7-F1
#
_cell.length_a   1.000
_cell.length_b   1.000
_cell.length_c   1.000
_cell.angle_alpha   90.00
_cell.angle_beta   90.00
_cell.angle_gamma   90.00
#
_symmetry.space_group_name_H-M   'P 1'
#
loop_
_entity.id
_entity.type
_entity.pdbx_description
1 polymer ?
#
loop_
_entity_poly.entity_id
_entity_poly.type
_entity_poly.pdbx_seq_one_letter_code
_entity_poly.pdbx_strand_id
1 'polypeptide(L)'
;MKTTLYRIVQEALTNISKHSEATKVVVELQAFPEHLSLLIKDNGKGFDPQQNTTGFGLQGVRERVAALAGYLQMSSDFDRGCTITVNIPLKQLLIL
;
A
#
# COMPACT_ATOMS: atom_id res chain seq x y z
N MET A 1 -14.92 5.12 2.22
CA MET A 1 -14.40 4.00 1.40
C MET A 1 -13.69 4.43 0.12
N LYS A 2 -14.28 5.28 -0.76
CA LYS A 2 -13.52 5.92 -1.87
C LYS A 2 -12.20 6.55 -1.41
N THR A 3 -12.20 7.13 -0.21
CA THR A 3 -11.02 7.71 0.43
C THR A 3 -10.00 6.71 0.94
N THR A 4 -10.32 5.42 1.15
CA THR A 4 -9.38 4.45 1.75
C THR A 4 -8.23 4.15 0.81
N LEU A 5 -8.52 3.66 -0.40
CA LEU A 5 -7.47 3.39 -1.40
C LEU A 5 -6.69 4.67 -1.75
N TYR A 6 -7.38 5.80 -1.87
CA TYR A 6 -6.75 7.11 -2.07
C TYR A 6 -5.75 7.46 -0.96
N ARG A 7 -6.13 7.27 0.31
CA ARG A 7 -5.24 7.54 1.45
C ARG A 7 -4.06 6.56 1.51
N ILE A 8 -4.27 5.29 1.14
CA ILE A 8 -3.18 4.31 1.05
C ILE A 8 -2.17 4.75 -0.02
N VAL A 9 -2.65 5.14 -1.21
CA VAL A 9 -1.78 5.66 -2.27
C VAL A 9 -1.06 6.93 -1.82
N GLN A 10 -1.78 7.88 -1.22
CA GLN A 10 -1.20 9.14 -0.75
C GLN A 10 -0.09 8.90 0.28
N GLU A 11 -0.33 8.03 1.25
CA GLU A 11 0.64 7.70 2.30
C GLU A 11 1.87 7.00 1.70
N ALA A 12 1.67 6.03 0.83
CA ALA A 12 2.75 5.33 0.15
C ALA A 12 3.61 6.30 -0.68
N LEU A 13 2.99 7.14 -1.50
CA LEU A 13 3.71 8.13 -2.31
C LEU A 13 4.44 9.17 -1.45
N THR A 14 3.87 9.56 -0.31
CA THR A 14 4.53 10.46 0.65
C THR A 14 5.79 9.81 1.22
N ASN A 15 5.69 8.54 1.62
CA ASN A 15 6.84 7.80 2.16
C ASN A 15 7.93 7.59 1.11
N ILE A 16 7.54 7.24 -0.11
CA ILE A 16 8.47 7.11 -1.24
C ILE A 16 9.18 8.44 -1.49
N SER A 17 8.43 9.54 -1.62
CA SER A 17 8.98 10.86 -1.92
C SER A 17 9.96 11.35 -0.85
N LYS A 18 9.69 11.07 0.43
CA LYS A 18 10.53 11.54 1.55
C LYS A 18 11.71 10.64 1.86
N HIS A 19 11.58 9.33 1.61
CA HIS A 19 12.51 8.35 2.19
C HIS A 19 13.18 7.41 1.20
N SER A 20 12.59 7.14 0.04
CA SER A 20 13.05 6.03 -0.81
C SER A 20 14.24 6.35 -1.72
N GLU A 21 14.47 7.62 -2.07
CA GLU A 21 15.39 8.00 -3.16
C GLU A 21 15.07 7.31 -4.50
N ALA A 22 13.83 6.84 -4.67
CA ALA A 22 13.38 6.18 -5.89
C ALA A 22 13.35 7.14 -7.09
N THR A 23 13.71 6.60 -8.25
CA THR A 23 13.62 7.30 -9.54
C THR A 23 12.36 6.93 -10.32
N LYS A 24 11.69 5.85 -9.91
CA LYS A 24 10.48 5.34 -10.55
C LYS A 24 9.52 4.78 -9.50
N VAL A 25 8.25 5.05 -9.72
CA VAL A 25 7.14 4.47 -8.97
C VAL A 25 6.13 3.91 -9.97
N VAL A 26 5.56 2.77 -9.63
CA VAL A 26 4.46 2.11 -10.35
C VAL A 26 3.28 2.05 -9.39
N VAL A 27 2.13 2.53 -9.84
CA VAL A 27 0.85 2.39 -9.14
C VAL A 27 -0.12 1.72 -10.09
N GLU A 28 -0.62 0.55 -9.72
CA GLU A 28 -1.55 -0.24 -10.52
C GLU A 28 -2.79 -0.55 -9.68
N LEU A 29 -3.97 -0.31 -10.25
CA LEU A 29 -5.25 -0.68 -9.66
C LEU A 29 -5.96 -1.62 -10.63
N GLN A 30 -6.22 -2.84 -10.17
CA GLN A 30 -6.89 -3.88 -10.95
C GLN A 30 -8.18 -4.30 -10.26
N ALA A 31 -9.23 -4.47 -11.06
CA ALA A 31 -10.50 -5.00 -10.58
C ALA A 31 -10.66 -6.46 -11.02
N PHE A 32 -10.85 -7.33 -10.04
CA PHE A 32 -11.21 -8.73 -10.22
C PHE A 32 -12.68 -8.94 -9.82
N PRO A 33 -13.33 -10.04 -10.22
CA PRO A 33 -14.73 -10.27 -9.91
C PRO A 33 -15.10 -10.16 -8.43
N GLU A 34 -14.18 -10.54 -7.52
CA GLU A 34 -14.44 -10.58 -6.08
C GLU A 34 -13.70 -9.50 -5.27
N HIS A 35 -12.71 -8.81 -5.85
CA HIS A 35 -11.87 -7.86 -5.11
C HIS A 35 -11.21 -6.80 -6.02
N LEU A 36 -10.83 -5.67 -5.43
CA LEU A 36 -9.86 -4.73 -6.01
C LEU A 36 -8.47 -5.08 -5.50
N SER A 37 -7.48 -5.05 -6.40
CA SER A 37 -6.06 -5.15 -6.07
C SER A 37 -5.35 -3.84 -6.38
N LEU A 38 -4.70 -3.25 -5.39
CA LEU A 38 -3.84 -2.08 -5.51
C LEU A 38 -2.40 -2.52 -5.30
N LEU A 39 -1.54 -2.28 -6.28
CA LEU A 39 -0.10 -2.48 -6.23
C LEU A 39 0.60 -1.13 -6.28
N ILE A 40 1.52 -0.89 -5.35
CA ILE A 40 2.42 0.27 -5.37
C ILE A 40 3.84 -0.26 -5.25
N LYS A 41 4.71 0.08 -6.20
CA LYS A 41 6.10 -0.37 -6.23
C LYS A 41 7.03 0.78 -6.56
N ASP A 42 8.08 0.96 -5.77
CA ASP A 42 9.19 1.85 -6.09
C ASP A 42 10.49 1.07 -6.34
N ASN A 43 11.50 1.76 -6.87
CA ASN A 43 12.84 1.23 -7.08
C ASN A 43 13.90 1.93 -6.20
N GLY A 44 13.49 2.42 -5.04
CA GLY A 44 14.36 3.14 -4.12
C GLY A 44 15.28 2.22 -3.32
N LYS A 45 15.88 2.78 -2.27
CA LYS A 45 16.87 2.08 -1.41
C LYS A 45 16.28 0.98 -0.52
N GLY A 46 14.96 0.79 -0.53
CA GLY A 46 14.27 -0.13 0.37
C GLY A 46 14.44 0.27 1.85
N PHE A 47 14.00 -0.62 2.74
CA PHE A 47 14.13 -0.49 4.19
C PHE A 47 13.83 -1.82 4.88
N ASP A 48 14.32 -2.01 6.10
CA ASP A 48 13.92 -3.16 6.92
C ASP A 48 12.45 -3.00 7.38
N PRO A 49 11.52 -3.85 6.89
CA PRO A 49 10.12 -3.77 7.26
C PRO A 49 9.92 -3.93 8.76
N GLN A 50 10.75 -4.72 9.46
CA GLN A 50 10.61 -4.99 10.87
C GLN A 50 10.96 -3.77 11.74
N GLN A 51 11.99 -3.01 11.35
CA GLN A 51 12.42 -1.80 12.06
C GLN A 51 11.52 -0.58 11.80
N ASN A 52 10.93 -0.49 10.60
CA ASN A 52 10.07 0.63 10.19
C ASN A 52 8.56 0.32 10.27
N THR A 53 8.14 -0.68 11.04
CA THR A 53 6.72 -1.07 11.17
C THR A 53 5.84 -0.10 11.96
N THR A 54 6.43 0.79 12.78
CA THR A 54 5.72 1.59 13.79
C THR A 54 5.42 3.03 13.38
N GLY A 55 5.80 3.45 12.17
CA GLY A 55 5.38 4.75 11.66
C GLY A 55 3.86 4.85 11.56
N PHE A 56 3.28 5.93 12.09
CA PHE A 56 1.81 6.16 12.12
C PHE A 56 1.12 5.95 10.76
N GLY A 57 1.83 6.21 9.66
CA GLY A 57 1.34 5.98 8.30
C GLY A 57 1.04 4.52 7.97
N LEU A 58 1.98 3.64 8.28
CA LEU A 58 1.94 2.21 7.94
C LEU A 58 0.93 1.45 8.81
N GLN A 59 0.84 1.83 10.08
CA GLN A 59 -0.22 1.38 10.98
C GLN A 59 -1.60 1.83 10.49
N GLY A 60 -1.75 3.10 10.10
CA GLY A 60 -3.00 3.62 9.55
C GLY A 60 -3.43 2.91 8.26
N VAL A 61 -2.48 2.50 7.41
CA VAL A 61 -2.78 1.65 6.23
C VAL A 61 -3.28 0.27 6.66
N ARG A 62 -2.61 -0.40 7.61
CA ARG A 62 -3.03 -1.72 8.13
C ARG A 62 -4.44 -1.68 8.71
N GLU A 63 -4.74 -0.70 9.57
CA GLU A 63 -6.05 -0.55 10.20
C GLU A 63 -7.16 -0.31 9.17
N ARG A 64 -6.91 0.52 8.16
CA ARG A 64 -7.88 0.79 7.09
C ARG A 64 -8.14 -0.42 6.19
N VAL A 65 -7.11 -1.20 5.89
CA VAL A 65 -7.25 -2.44 5.11
C VAL A 65 -8.03 -3.48 5.92
N ALA A 66 -7.69 -3.65 7.21
CA ALA A 66 -8.38 -4.55 8.11
C ALA A 66 -9.87 -4.18 8.30
N ALA A 67 -10.19 -2.89 8.42
CA ALA A 67 -11.56 -2.39 8.51
C ALA A 67 -12.43 -2.74 7.29
N LEU A 68 -11.82 -3.05 6.16
CA LEU A 68 -12.50 -3.49 4.93
C LEU A 68 -12.40 -5.00 4.69
N ALA A 69 -12.04 -5.77 5.73
CA ALA A 69 -11.75 -7.20 5.62
C ALA A 69 -10.74 -7.51 4.49
N GLY A 70 -9.84 -6.57 4.22
CA GLY A 70 -8.85 -6.66 3.17
C GLY A 70 -7.56 -7.31 3.64
N TYR A 71 -6.69 -7.57 2.68
CA TYR A 71 -5.36 -8.12 2.89
C TYR A 71 -4.30 -7.10 2.47
N LEU A 72 -3.28 -6.92 3.30
CA LEU A 72 -2.11 -6.10 3.02
C LEU A 72 -0.87 -6.98 3.04
N GLN A 73 -0.08 -6.92 1.97
CA GLN A 73 1.27 -7.44 1.93
C GLN A 73 2.23 -6.31 1.63
N MET A 74 3.38 -6.33 2.30
CA MET A 74 4.47 -5.41 2.04
C MET A 74 5.77 -6.20 2.03
N SER A 75 6.60 -5.94 1.02
CA SER A 75 7.96 -6.45 0.93
C SER A 75 8.88 -5.30 0.58
N SER A 76 10.02 -5.23 1.24
CA SER A 76 11.03 -4.23 1.00
C SER A 76 12.39 -4.89 1.18
N ASP A 77 13.27 -4.68 0.21
CA ASP A 77 14.62 -5.21 0.20
C ASP A 77 15.57 -4.03 -0.03
N PHE A 78 16.68 -3.99 0.71
CA PHE A 78 17.70 -2.96 0.50
C PHE A 78 18.16 -2.94 -0.97
N ASP A 79 18.21 -1.73 -1.53
CA ASP A 79 18.55 -1.43 -2.93
C ASP A 79 17.63 -2.08 -4.01
N ARG A 80 16.46 -2.60 -3.62
CA ARG A 80 15.46 -3.13 -4.57
C ARG A 80 14.09 -2.46 -4.46
N GLY A 81 13.98 -1.44 -3.61
CA GLY A 81 12.77 -0.67 -3.36
C GLY A 81 11.76 -1.38 -2.45
N CYS A 82 10.55 -0.83 -2.42
CA CYS A 82 9.43 -1.36 -1.67
C CYS A 82 8.28 -1.74 -2.60
N THR A 83 7.53 -2.78 -2.24
CA THR A 83 6.29 -3.19 -2.88
C THR A 83 5.20 -3.31 -1.83
N ILE A 84 4.07 -2.68 -2.10
CA ILE A 84 2.85 -2.71 -1.29
C ILE A 84 1.72 -3.28 -2.14
N THR A 85 1.10 -4.34 -1.66
CA THR A 85 -0.05 -4.98 -2.30
C THR A 85 -1.23 -4.95 -1.34
N VAL A 86 -2.36 -4.40 -1.78
CA VAL A 86 -3.60 -4.33 -1.02
C VAL A 86 -4.73 -4.98 -1.81
N ASN A 87 -5.40 -5.97 -1.22
CA ASN A 87 -6.58 -6.60 -1.79
C ASN A 87 -7.80 -6.28 -0.92
N ILE A 88 -8.82 -5.66 -1.52
CA ILE A 88 -10.08 -5.30 -0.83
C ILE A 88 -11.24 -6.06 -1.48
N PRO A 89 -12.00 -6.89 -0.75
CA PRO A 89 -13.20 -7.53 -1.28
C PRO A 89 -14.20 -6.51 -1.86
N LEU A 90 -14.73 -6.77 -3.05
CA LEU A 90 -15.70 -5.87 -3.71
C LEU A 90 -17.03 -5.80 -2.94
N LYS A 91 -17.39 -6.86 -2.23
CA LYS A 91 -18.59 -6.92 -1.37
C LYS A 91 -18.56 -5.79 -0.35
N GLN A 92 -17.40 -5.51 0.23
CA GLN A 92 -17.22 -4.41 1.17
C GLN A 92 -17.31 -3.04 0.50
N LEU A 93 -17.11 -2.95 -0.83
CA LEU A 93 -17.21 -1.70 -1.59
C LEU A 93 -18.60 -1.45 -2.19
N LEU A 94 -19.42 -2.51 -2.35
CA LEU A 94 -20.73 -2.49 -3.00
C LEU A 94 -21.93 -2.39 -2.04
N ILE A 95 -21.73 -2.44 -0.72
CA ILE A 95 -22.82 -2.20 0.28
C ILE A 95 -23.01 -0.69 0.51
N LEU A 96 -22.92 0.11 -0.55
CA LEU A 96 -23.22 1.55 -0.57
C LEU A 96 -24.12 1.89 -1.75
#